data_AF-A0A258K9F8-F1
#
_entry.id   AF-A0A258K9F8-F1
#
_cell.length_a   1.000
_cell.length_b   1.000
_cell.length_c   1.000
_cell.angle_alpha   90.00
_cell.angle_beta   90.00
_cell.angle_gamma   90.00
#
_symmetry.space_group_name_H-M   'P 1'
#
loop_
_entity.id
_entity.type
_entity.pdbx_description
1 polymer ?
#
loop_
_entity_poly.entity_id
_entity_poly.type
_entity_poly.pdbx_seq_one_letter_code
_entity_poly.pdbx_strand_id
1 'polypeptide(L)'
;MSRSFFRTALAVAVTACALVSGPAFAKSRIKDIVSFEGVRDNQLIGYGIVVGLNGSGDSLRNAPMTKQSLEAMLERQGVNVRDANLNTKNVASVMVTANLPAFSAPGSRVDVSVSTLGDAKSLLGGTLLVTSLQGADGQTYAVAQGSVQTGSISAGGASGSSVTKGVPTAGRIAAGGI
;
A
#
# COMPACT_ATOMS: atom_id res chain seq x y z
N MET A 1 41.47 -26.77 58.13
CA MET A 1 40.10 -27.08 57.65
C MET A 1 40.07 -28.49 57.07
N SER A 2 39.21 -29.37 57.60
CA SER A 2 39.15 -30.78 57.19
C SER A 2 38.67 -30.91 55.73
N ARG A 3 39.35 -31.76 54.94
CA ARG A 3 38.95 -32.11 53.56
C ARG A 3 37.51 -32.64 53.47
N SER A 4 36.93 -33.14 54.57
CA SER A 4 35.53 -33.58 54.62
C SER A 4 34.53 -32.42 54.54
N PHE A 5 34.81 -31.28 55.15
CA PHE A 5 33.92 -30.10 55.14
C PHE A 5 33.88 -29.44 53.76
N PHE A 6 34.99 -29.44 53.03
CA PHE A 6 35.04 -28.93 51.66
C PHE A 6 34.22 -29.82 50.69
N ARG A 7 34.24 -31.15 50.89
CA ARG A 7 33.46 -32.09 50.06
C ARG A 7 31.96 -31.98 50.29
N THR A 8 31.52 -31.77 51.53
CA THR A 8 30.09 -31.58 51.83
C THR A 8 29.58 -30.22 51.35
N ALA A 9 30.36 -29.15 51.51
CA ALA A 9 30.01 -27.84 50.97
C ALA A 9 29.92 -27.85 49.43
N LEU A 10 30.84 -28.54 48.76
CA LEU A 10 30.81 -28.72 47.30
C LEU A 10 29.59 -29.52 46.86
N ALA A 11 29.25 -30.61 47.57
CA ALA A 11 28.08 -31.42 47.25
C ALA A 11 26.78 -30.62 47.38
N VAL A 12 26.62 -29.86 48.47
CA VAL A 12 25.45 -28.98 48.68
C VAL A 12 25.37 -27.90 47.61
N ALA A 13 26.49 -27.28 47.23
CA ALA A 13 26.52 -26.27 46.18
C ALA A 13 26.12 -26.84 44.81
N VAL A 14 26.57 -28.06 44.47
CA VAL A 14 26.19 -28.74 43.23
C VAL A 14 24.70 -29.09 43.22
N THR A 15 24.18 -29.62 44.33
CA THR A 15 22.74 -29.94 44.45
C THR A 15 21.87 -28.69 44.40
N ALA A 16 22.29 -27.59 45.03
CA ALA A 16 21.59 -26.30 44.96
C ALA A 16 21.58 -25.73 43.54
N CYS A 17 22.70 -25.85 42.80
CA CYS A 17 22.78 -25.40 41.41
C CYS A 17 21.86 -26.22 40.49
N ALA A 18 21.74 -27.53 40.73
CA ALA A 18 20.82 -28.40 39.99
C ALA A 18 19.34 -28.06 40.21
N LEU A 19 18.97 -27.59 41.42
CA LEU A 19 17.59 -27.20 41.76
C LEU A 19 17.18 -25.85 41.16
N VAL A 20 18.12 -25.01 40.70
CA VAL A 20 17.86 -23.71 40.05
C VAL A 20 17.75 -23.82 38.52
N SER A 21 17.82 -25.04 37.97
CA SER A 21 17.67 -25.32 36.54
C SER A 21 16.22 -25.09 36.08
N GLY A 22 15.86 -23.83 35.77
CA GLY A 22 14.56 -23.50 35.18
C GLY A 22 14.42 -23.99 33.73
N PRO A 23 13.18 -24.11 33.20
CA PRO A 23 12.97 -24.51 31.81
C PRO A 23 13.61 -23.49 30.86
N ALA A 24 14.43 -23.96 29.93
CA ALA A 24 15.02 -23.12 28.90
C ALA A 24 13.93 -22.66 27.92
N PHE A 25 13.61 -21.36 27.94
CA PHE A 25 12.63 -20.74 27.04
C PHE A 25 13.22 -20.49 25.64
N ALA A 26 13.62 -21.55 24.93
CA ALA A 26 13.95 -21.45 23.51
C ALA A 26 12.65 -21.51 22.68
N LYS A 27 11.86 -20.44 22.70
CA LYS A 27 10.60 -20.31 21.93
C LYS A 27 10.80 -19.75 20.52
N SER A 28 11.97 -19.92 19.92
CA SER A 28 12.16 -19.51 18.54
C SER A 28 11.56 -20.57 17.63
N ARG A 29 10.38 -20.30 17.07
CA ARG A 29 9.72 -21.27 16.18
C ARG A 29 10.49 -21.26 14.86
N ILE A 30 10.61 -22.42 14.21
CA ILE A 30 11.31 -22.53 12.92
C ILE A 30 10.78 -21.50 11.92
N LYS A 31 9.45 -21.29 11.86
CA LYS A 31 8.80 -20.26 11.03
C LYS A 31 9.18 -18.81 11.32
N ASP A 32 9.77 -18.53 12.47
CA ASP A 32 10.20 -17.18 12.87
C ASP A 32 11.67 -16.90 12.49
N ILE A 33 12.41 -17.91 12.01
CA ILE A 33 13.86 -17.80 11.68
C ILE A 33 14.17 -18.26 10.24
N VAL A 34 13.23 -18.92 9.56
CA VAL A 34 13.41 -19.35 8.17
C VAL A 34 12.73 -18.39 7.20
N SER A 35 13.43 -18.06 6.12
CA SER A 35 12.83 -17.47 4.92
C SER A 35 12.87 -18.52 3.82
N PHE A 36 11.82 -18.58 3.01
CA PHE A 36 11.76 -19.51 1.88
C PHE A 36 12.53 -18.90 0.71
N GLU A 37 13.56 -19.60 0.24
CA GLU A 37 14.31 -19.21 -0.95
C GLU A 37 13.41 -19.30 -2.19
N GLY A 38 13.36 -18.23 -2.99
CA GLY A 38 12.50 -18.14 -4.18
C GLY A 38 11.08 -17.61 -3.94
N VAL A 39 10.73 -17.24 -2.70
CA VAL A 39 9.47 -16.55 -2.43
C VAL A 39 9.58 -15.09 -2.83
N ARG A 40 8.85 -14.73 -3.89
CA ARG A 40 8.79 -13.37 -4.44
C ARG A 40 7.38 -12.83 -4.31
N ASP A 41 7.28 -11.57 -3.94
CA ASP A 41 6.02 -10.84 -4.06
C ASP A 41 5.67 -10.68 -5.53
N ASN A 42 4.38 -10.83 -5.86
CA ASN A 42 3.88 -10.56 -7.20
C ASN A 42 3.57 -9.06 -7.30
N GLN A 43 4.26 -8.38 -8.21
CA GLN A 43 4.01 -6.96 -8.46
C GLN A 43 2.77 -6.86 -9.34
N LEU A 44 1.76 -6.18 -8.82
CA LEU A 44 0.53 -5.92 -9.53
C LEU A 44 0.51 -4.48 -10.00
N ILE A 45 0.01 -4.29 -11.21
CA ILE A 45 -0.14 -2.99 -11.85
C ILE A 45 -1.56 -2.84 -12.41
N GLY A 46 -2.13 -1.65 -12.28
CA GLY A 46 -3.44 -1.34 -12.82
C GLY A 46 -3.53 0.10 -13.25
N TYR A 47 -4.29 0.33 -14.32
CA TYR A 47 -4.62 1.67 -14.79
C TYR A 47 -6.00 2.06 -14.25
N GLY A 48 -6.04 3.15 -13.49
CA GLY A 48 -7.23 3.58 -12.77
C GLY A 48 -7.60 5.03 -13.02
N ILE A 49 -8.76 5.41 -12.47
CA ILE A 49 -9.26 6.78 -12.48
C ILE A 49 -9.52 7.21 -11.04
N VAL A 50 -8.96 8.36 -10.66
CA VAL A 50 -9.29 9.05 -9.40
C VAL A 50 -10.26 10.18 -9.69
N VAL A 51 -11.34 10.26 -8.92
CA VAL A 51 -12.37 11.30 -9.03
C VAL A 51 -12.51 12.09 -7.74
N GLY A 52 -13.21 13.23 -7.80
CA GLY A 52 -13.46 14.07 -6.62
C GLY A 52 -12.32 15.03 -6.28
N LEU A 53 -11.40 15.26 -7.23
CA LEU A 53 -10.32 16.23 -7.06
C LEU A 53 -10.87 17.66 -7.10
N ASN A 54 -10.31 18.56 -6.31
CA ASN A 54 -10.75 19.95 -6.22
C ASN A 54 -10.05 20.84 -7.27
N GLY A 55 -10.35 20.63 -8.55
CA GLY A 55 -9.72 21.38 -9.64
C GLY A 55 -8.24 21.04 -9.91
N SER A 56 -7.70 20.06 -9.18
CA SER A 56 -6.30 19.61 -9.27
C SER A 56 -6.08 18.43 -10.21
N GLY A 57 -7.13 17.96 -10.90
CA GLY A 57 -7.07 16.88 -11.87
C GLY A 57 -6.43 17.26 -13.20
N ASP A 58 -6.48 16.32 -14.14
CA ASP A 58 -5.80 16.43 -15.42
C ASP A 58 -6.43 17.49 -16.33
N SER A 59 -5.63 18.14 -17.16
CA SER A 59 -6.13 19.00 -18.23
C SER A 59 -6.47 18.19 -19.48
N LEU A 60 -7.59 18.56 -20.12
CA LEU A 60 -8.00 18.00 -21.41
C LEU A 60 -6.93 18.11 -22.51
N ARG A 61 -6.06 19.15 -22.45
CA ARG A 61 -5.04 19.39 -23.46
C ARG A 61 -3.82 18.47 -23.32
N ASN A 62 -3.48 18.08 -22.09
CA ASN A 62 -2.26 17.34 -21.81
C ASN A 62 -2.50 15.86 -21.48
N ALA A 63 -3.75 15.48 -21.17
CA ALA A 63 -4.10 14.11 -20.80
C ALA A 63 -5.33 13.59 -21.58
N PRO A 64 -5.19 13.38 -22.91
CA PRO A 64 -6.27 12.82 -23.72
C PRO A 64 -6.75 11.44 -23.22
N MET A 65 -5.84 10.66 -22.62
CA MET A 65 -6.15 9.37 -21.99
C MET A 65 -7.18 9.50 -20.86
N THR A 66 -7.16 10.57 -20.08
CA THR A 66 -8.08 10.75 -18.94
C THR A 66 -9.51 10.97 -19.41
N LYS A 67 -9.68 11.74 -20.49
CA LYS A 67 -11.00 11.95 -21.12
C LYS A 67 -11.54 10.63 -21.65
N GLN A 68 -10.75 9.92 -22.46
CA GLN A 68 -11.20 8.67 -23.08
C GLN A 68 -11.52 7.59 -22.05
N SER A 69 -10.73 7.48 -20.98
CA SER A 69 -10.98 6.54 -19.90
C SER A 69 -12.26 6.85 -19.12
N LEU A 70 -12.54 8.14 -18.87
CA LEU A 70 -13.78 8.59 -18.24
C LEU A 70 -14.99 8.33 -19.14
N GLU A 71 -14.89 8.62 -20.43
CA GLU A 71 -15.93 8.33 -21.41
C GLU A 71 -16.25 6.84 -21.47
N ALA A 72 -15.24 5.98 -21.66
CA ALA A 72 -15.41 4.53 -21.69
C ALA A 72 -16.02 3.98 -20.38
N MET A 73 -15.69 4.56 -19.23
CA MET A 73 -16.28 4.18 -17.95
C MET A 73 -17.77 4.55 -17.89
N LEU A 74 -18.12 5.78 -18.27
CA LEU A 74 -19.49 6.27 -18.26
C LEU A 74 -20.36 5.50 -19.26
N GLU A 75 -19.83 5.20 -20.46
CA GLU A 75 -20.49 4.37 -21.46
C GLU A 75 -20.77 2.95 -20.94
N ARG A 76 -19.80 2.32 -20.25
CA ARG A 76 -20.01 1.01 -19.59
C ARG A 76 -21.10 1.06 -18.52
N GLN A 77 -21.34 2.22 -17.91
CA GLN A 77 -22.42 2.44 -16.95
C GLN A 77 -23.75 2.85 -17.61
N GLY A 78 -23.82 2.87 -18.95
CA GLY A 78 -25.02 3.23 -19.70
C GLY A 78 -25.27 4.74 -19.82
N VAL A 79 -24.28 5.57 -19.49
CA VAL A 79 -24.36 7.03 -19.60
C VAL A 79 -23.91 7.46 -21.00
N ASN A 80 -24.73 8.25 -21.69
CA ASN A 80 -24.39 8.82 -22.99
C ASN A 80 -23.54 10.09 -22.83
N VAL A 81 -22.30 10.04 -23.32
CA VAL A 81 -21.29 11.12 -23.18
C VAL A 81 -20.96 11.84 -24.49
N ARG A 82 -21.67 11.57 -25.60
CA ARG A 82 -21.32 12.04 -26.95
C ARG A 82 -21.19 13.56 -27.09
N ASP A 83 -21.88 14.34 -26.24
CA ASP A 83 -21.85 15.80 -26.22
C ASP A 83 -21.56 16.38 -24.80
N ALA A 84 -21.11 15.55 -23.86
CA ALA A 84 -20.90 15.98 -22.49
C ALA A 84 -19.59 16.79 -22.36
N ASN A 85 -19.68 18.02 -21.84
CA ASN A 85 -18.51 18.78 -21.45
C ASN A 85 -17.95 18.23 -20.12
N LEU A 86 -17.12 17.19 -20.22
CA LEU A 86 -16.53 16.53 -19.07
C LEU A 86 -15.48 17.42 -18.40
N ASN A 87 -15.71 17.75 -17.13
CA ASN A 87 -14.74 18.49 -16.33
C ASN A 87 -13.61 17.57 -15.86
N THR A 88 -12.54 17.48 -16.65
CA THR A 88 -11.37 16.66 -16.30
C THR A 88 -10.57 17.23 -15.14
N LYS A 89 -10.77 18.49 -14.72
CA LYS A 89 -10.07 19.05 -13.57
C LYS A 89 -10.49 18.46 -12.24
N ASN A 90 -11.54 17.65 -12.21
CA ASN A 90 -11.95 16.89 -11.03
C ASN A 90 -11.57 15.40 -11.11
N VAL A 91 -10.84 15.01 -12.15
CA VAL A 91 -10.51 13.62 -12.47
C VAL A 91 -9.02 13.50 -12.82
N ALA A 92 -8.38 12.41 -12.39
CA ALA A 92 -7.02 12.11 -12.79
C ALA A 92 -6.90 10.66 -13.25
N SER A 93 -6.16 10.46 -14.34
CA SER A 93 -5.68 9.16 -14.77
C SER A 93 -4.51 8.76 -13.88
N VAL A 94 -4.55 7.56 -13.30
CA VAL A 94 -3.56 7.10 -12.34
C VAL A 94 -3.03 5.71 -12.66
N MET A 95 -1.79 5.48 -12.25
CA MET A 95 -1.21 4.16 -12.13
C MET A 95 -1.39 3.69 -10.69
N VAL A 96 -1.87 2.47 -10.54
CA VAL A 96 -2.03 1.79 -9.26
C VAL A 96 -1.06 0.63 -9.22
N THR A 97 -0.26 0.55 -8.16
CA THR A 97 0.65 -0.56 -7.94
C THR A 97 0.42 -1.19 -6.57
N ALA A 98 0.62 -2.50 -6.50
CA ALA A 98 0.54 -3.25 -5.26
C ALA A 98 1.56 -4.37 -5.25
N ASN A 99 2.03 -4.74 -4.06
CA ASN A 99 2.82 -5.95 -3.87
C ASN A 99 1.90 -6.98 -3.23
N LEU A 100 1.64 -8.08 -3.93
CA LEU A 100 0.89 -9.21 -3.41
C LEU A 100 1.88 -10.20 -2.78
N PRO A 101 1.88 -10.38 -1.45
CA PRO A 101 2.75 -11.35 -0.80
C PRO A 101 2.49 -12.75 -1.35
N ALA A 102 3.55 -13.54 -1.48
CA ALA A 102 3.40 -14.93 -1.87
C ALA A 102 2.48 -15.69 -0.89
N PHE A 103 1.72 -16.63 -1.43
CA PHE A 103 0.76 -17.44 -0.67
C PHE A 103 -0.33 -16.64 0.05
N SER A 104 -0.65 -15.43 -0.42
CA SER A 104 -1.81 -14.68 0.06
C SER A 104 -3.10 -15.49 -0.14
N ALA A 105 -3.91 -15.60 0.92
CA ALA A 105 -5.19 -16.30 0.85
C ALA A 105 -6.20 -15.47 0.03
N PRO A 106 -7.17 -16.10 -0.66
CA PRO A 106 -8.26 -15.38 -1.31
C PRO A 106 -8.99 -14.44 -0.33
N GLY A 107 -9.22 -13.20 -0.74
CA GLY A 107 -9.84 -12.16 0.10
C GLY A 107 -8.88 -11.44 1.06
N SER A 108 -7.58 -11.74 0.99
CA SER A 108 -6.55 -10.99 1.73
C SER A 108 -6.44 -9.58 1.18
N ARG A 109 -6.41 -8.59 2.07
CA ARG A 109 -6.24 -7.19 1.63
C ARG A 109 -4.79 -6.84 1.41
N VAL A 110 -4.55 -5.99 0.41
CA VAL A 110 -3.23 -5.42 0.10
C VAL A 110 -3.26 -3.90 0.08
N ASP A 111 -2.14 -3.30 0.45
CA ASP A 111 -1.95 -1.87 0.29
C ASP A 111 -1.66 -1.53 -1.16
N VAL A 112 -2.22 -0.41 -1.61
CA VAL A 112 -2.03 0.06 -2.99
C VAL A 112 -1.45 1.46 -3.00
N SER A 113 -0.48 1.66 -3.87
CA SER A 113 0.10 2.97 -4.16
C SER A 113 -0.53 3.52 -5.43
N VAL A 114 -0.84 4.81 -5.42
CA VAL A 114 -1.54 5.50 -6.52
C VAL A 114 -0.73 6.70 -6.93
N SER A 115 -0.44 6.82 -8.22
CA SER A 115 0.36 7.91 -8.78
C SER A 115 -0.29 8.46 -10.04
N THR A 116 -0.30 9.78 -10.22
CA THR A 116 -0.82 10.41 -11.44
C THR A 116 -0.01 9.99 -12.66
N LEU A 117 -0.70 9.70 -13.77
CA LEU A 117 -0.08 9.50 -15.08
C LEU A 117 -0.10 10.77 -15.94
N GLY A 118 -1.08 11.65 -15.73
CA GLY A 118 -1.25 12.90 -16.44
C GLY A 118 -0.57 14.09 -15.75
N ASP A 119 -1.18 15.26 -15.92
CA ASP A 119 -0.72 16.55 -15.40
C ASP A 119 -1.51 17.04 -14.19
N ALA A 120 -2.25 16.15 -13.52
CA ALA A 120 -2.88 16.43 -12.24
C ALA A 120 -1.86 16.96 -11.23
N LYS A 121 -2.26 18.05 -10.54
CA LYS A 121 -1.44 18.76 -9.55
C LYS A 121 -1.47 18.11 -8.17
N SER A 122 -2.54 17.38 -7.86
CA SER A 122 -2.73 16.73 -6.56
C SER A 122 -3.80 15.65 -6.63
N LEU A 123 -3.56 14.54 -5.93
CA LEU A 123 -4.54 13.47 -5.66
C LEU A 123 -5.27 13.66 -4.32
N LEU A 124 -4.96 14.73 -3.58
CA LEU A 124 -5.55 14.99 -2.26
C LEU A 124 -7.08 15.10 -2.35
N GLY A 125 -7.77 14.36 -1.47
CA GLY A 125 -9.23 14.31 -1.41
C GLY A 125 -9.88 13.48 -2.52
N GLY A 126 -9.08 12.90 -3.42
CA GLY A 126 -9.57 12.03 -4.49
C GLY A 126 -9.96 10.64 -4.00
N THR A 127 -10.82 9.99 -4.77
CA THR A 127 -11.20 8.59 -4.61
C THR A 127 -10.85 7.80 -5.86
N LEU A 128 -10.05 6.75 -5.70
CA LEU A 128 -9.77 5.77 -6.73
C LEU A 128 -11.03 4.93 -6.98
N LEU A 129 -11.46 4.90 -8.23
CA LEU A 129 -12.51 4.00 -8.70
C LEU A 129 -11.99 2.58 -8.88
N VAL A 130 -12.90 1.61 -8.86
CA VAL A 130 -12.60 0.18 -9.01
C VAL A 130 -11.59 -0.05 -10.14
N THR A 131 -10.41 -0.54 -9.78
CA THR A 131 -9.28 -0.74 -10.68
C THR A 131 -8.76 -2.16 -10.53
N SER A 132 -8.78 -2.94 -11.62
CA SER A 132 -8.18 -4.27 -11.67
C SER A 132 -6.66 -4.18 -11.66
N LEU A 133 -6.01 -4.95 -10.80
CA LEU A 133 -4.55 -5.05 -10.72
C LEU A 133 -4.08 -6.39 -11.30
N GLN A 134 -3.25 -6.29 -12.33
CA GLN A 134 -2.75 -7.42 -13.11
C GLN A 134 -1.30 -7.72 -12.75
N GLY A 135 -0.96 -9.01 -12.74
CA GLY A 135 0.43 -9.46 -12.62
C GLY A 135 1.18 -9.36 -13.95
N ALA A 136 2.46 -9.74 -13.94
CA ALA A 136 3.30 -9.75 -15.15
C ALA A 136 2.83 -10.76 -16.22
N ASP A 137 1.97 -11.70 -15.87
CA ASP A 137 1.33 -12.68 -16.74
C ASP A 137 0.00 -12.18 -17.37
N GLY A 138 -0.41 -10.96 -17.04
CA GLY A 138 -1.66 -10.35 -17.51
C GLY A 138 -2.92 -10.84 -16.82
N GLN A 139 -2.81 -11.70 -15.79
CA GLN A 139 -3.96 -12.13 -15.01
C GLN A 139 -4.29 -11.13 -13.91
N THR A 140 -5.58 -10.89 -13.67
CA THR A 140 -6.03 -10.04 -12.56
C THR A 140 -5.94 -10.81 -11.26
N TYR A 141 -5.18 -10.29 -10.30
CA TYR A 141 -5.01 -10.91 -8.99
C TYR A 141 -5.69 -10.15 -7.84
N ALA A 142 -5.93 -8.85 -8.02
CA ALA A 142 -6.58 -8.03 -7.01
C ALA A 142 -7.41 -6.92 -7.68
N VAL A 143 -8.34 -6.38 -6.92
CA VAL A 143 -9.13 -5.19 -7.30
C VAL A 143 -8.92 -4.12 -6.24
N ALA A 144 -8.57 -2.92 -6.68
CA ALA A 144 -8.28 -1.78 -5.82
C ALA A 144 -9.34 -0.69 -5.91
N GLN A 145 -9.71 -0.11 -4.78
CA GLN A 145 -10.61 1.05 -4.69
C GLN A 145 -10.38 1.79 -3.37
N GLY A 146 -10.71 3.09 -3.32
CA GLY A 146 -10.88 3.82 -2.06
C GLY A 146 -10.38 5.26 -2.09
N SER A 147 -10.49 5.93 -0.95
CA SER A 147 -9.98 7.30 -0.78
C SER A 147 -8.45 7.32 -0.82
N VAL A 148 -7.88 8.19 -1.65
CA VAL A 148 -6.43 8.33 -1.79
C VAL A 148 -5.90 9.25 -0.70
N GLN A 149 -4.98 8.74 0.11
CA GLN A 149 -4.28 9.54 1.12
C GLN A 149 -2.92 9.95 0.57
N THR A 150 -2.69 11.26 0.42
CA THR A 150 -1.39 11.79 0.01
C THR A 150 -0.59 12.20 1.25
N GLY A 151 0.72 11.94 1.25
CA GLY A 151 1.63 12.39 2.31
C GLY A 151 2.02 13.87 2.19
N SER A 152 1.28 14.64 1.40
CA SER A 152 1.62 16.01 1.04
C SER A 152 0.83 17.03 1.87
N ILE A 153 1.48 18.09 2.31
CA ILE A 153 0.81 19.27 2.89
C ILE A 153 1.02 20.42 1.91
N SER A 154 -0.06 20.97 1.36
CA SER A 154 -0.03 22.15 0.51
C SER A 154 -0.91 23.25 1.12
N ALA A 155 -0.33 24.42 1.40
CA ALA A 155 -1.05 25.57 1.95
C ALA A 155 -0.64 26.85 1.20
N GLY A 156 -1.62 27.72 0.91
CA GLY A 156 -1.41 29.03 0.31
C GLY A 156 -1.84 30.14 1.26
N GLY A 157 -0.99 31.16 1.45
CA GLY A 157 -1.33 32.38 2.15
C GLY A 157 -1.91 33.44 1.21
N ALA A 158 -2.77 34.32 1.73
CA ALA A 158 -3.42 35.40 0.97
C ALA A 158 -2.43 36.37 0.29
N SER A 159 -1.17 36.38 0.75
CA SER A 159 -0.06 37.18 0.20
C SER A 159 0.60 36.56 -1.05
N GLY A 160 0.10 35.40 -1.54
CA GLY A 160 0.68 34.68 -2.67
C GLY A 160 1.78 33.67 -2.31
N SER A 161 2.10 33.51 -1.02
CA SER A 161 3.06 32.50 -0.56
C SER A 161 2.44 31.10 -0.57
N SER A 162 3.13 30.11 -1.13
CA SER A 162 2.70 28.71 -1.10
C SER A 162 3.76 27.82 -0.47
N VAL A 163 3.35 26.90 0.41
CA VAL A 163 4.21 25.86 0.98
C VAL A 163 3.68 24.52 0.53
N THR A 164 4.52 23.73 -0.15
CA THR A 164 4.24 22.33 -0.51
C THR A 164 5.34 21.46 0.09
N LYS A 165 4.97 20.53 0.97
CA LYS A 165 5.86 19.53 1.54
C LYS A 165 5.37 18.13 1.15
N GLY A 166 6.24 17.30 0.59
CA GLY A 166 5.89 15.96 0.09
C GLY A 166 5.51 15.95 -1.39
N VAL A 167 4.96 14.83 -1.86
CA VAL A 167 4.58 14.60 -3.26
C VAL A 167 3.05 14.53 -3.37
N PRO A 168 2.36 15.60 -3.80
CA PRO A 168 0.88 15.64 -3.84
C PRO A 168 0.27 14.77 -4.95
N THR A 169 1.07 14.38 -5.94
CA THR A 169 0.70 13.54 -7.08
C THR A 169 0.82 12.05 -6.81
N ALA A 170 1.27 11.67 -5.61
CA ALA A 170 1.39 10.30 -5.16
C ALA A 170 0.63 10.11 -3.84
N GLY A 171 -0.06 8.99 -3.72
CA GLY A 171 -0.81 8.62 -2.52
C GLY A 171 -0.85 7.12 -2.30
N ARG A 172 -1.46 6.72 -1.19
CA ARG A 172 -1.64 5.32 -0.80
C ARG A 172 -3.08 5.12 -0.37
N ILE A 173 -3.58 3.91 -0.58
CA ILE A 173 -4.83 3.43 0.02
C ILE A 173 -4.45 2.20 0.84
N ALA A 174 -4.51 2.37 2.16
CA ALA A 174 -4.22 1.28 3.09
C ALA A 174 -5.33 0.21 2.99
N ALA A 175 -4.96 -1.05 2.83
CA ALA A 175 -5.87 -2.18 2.64
C ALA A 175 -6.94 -1.92 1.57
N GLY A 176 -6.56 -1.20 0.50
CA GLY A 176 -7.45 -0.76 -0.58
C GLY A 176 -7.61 -1.78 -1.71
N GLY A 177 -6.74 -2.80 -1.77
CA GLY A 177 -6.85 -3.93 -2.69
C GLY A 177 -7.39 -5.18 -2.01
N ILE A 178 -8.17 -6.00 -2.74
CA ILE A 178 -8.66 -7.32 -2.31
C ILE A 178 -8.60 -8.34 -3.46
#